data_AF-A0AAV1X3K4-F1
#
_entry.id   AF-A0AAV1X3K4-F1
#
_cell.length_a   1.000
_cell.length_b   1.000
_cell.length_c   1.000
_cell.angle_alpha   90.00
_cell.angle_beta   90.00
_cell.angle_gamma   90.00
#
_symmetry.space_group_name_H-M   'P 1'
#
loop_
_entity.id
_entity.type
_entity.pdbx_description
1 polymer ?
#
loop_
_entity_poly.entity_id
_entity_poly.type
_entity_poly.pdbx_seq_one_letter_code
_entity_poly.pdbx_strand_id
1 'polypeptide(L)'
;MHLLCTNANMEFPLEYTGLLIAVQKEHFKVINYKELHFNDCGDRVAQLLHVKLAFPFTECKNSDIRQEVLIVNTHLIFPHDSSLCLVRLNQVYKMLQYVESYQKENQLKPLPIMLCGDWNGSKRGNVYKFLRSQGFVSSYDTAHDYTDADAHKWVSHCNHRGNICAVDFIWLLNPDKYRKLLKASWSEAVFGMFKYLLRRASLTERDAFALLKADNGDFITYSGFCEALRQLNLTGHCHGLSIDEIKDLWVQADNDGNGVLDYKEFMVRKTLKSMFIWLSSLLKMIFL
;
A
#
# COMPACT_ATOMS: atom_id res chain seq x y z
N MET A 1 -18.13 12.83 7.18
CA MET A 1 -17.96 12.62 5.73
C MET A 1 -19.13 11.78 5.25
N HIS A 2 -20.08 12.40 4.56
CA HIS A 2 -21.20 11.71 3.92
C HIS A 2 -21.23 12.23 2.49
N LEU A 3 -21.44 11.38 1.47
CA LEU A 3 -22.40 11.75 0.43
C LEU A 3 -22.84 10.60 -0.52
N LEU A 4 -24.17 10.45 -0.54
CA LEU A 4 -25.13 10.31 -1.64
C LEU A 4 -24.71 9.60 -2.94
N CYS A 5 -25.32 8.43 -3.13
CA CYS A 5 -25.53 7.79 -4.43
C CYS A 5 -26.84 8.37 -5.01
N THR A 6 -26.76 9.36 -5.92
CA THR A 6 -27.97 9.98 -6.51
C THR A 6 -27.92 10.18 -8.02
N ASN A 7 -29.11 10.22 -8.62
CA ASN A 7 -29.36 10.44 -10.04
C ASN A 7 -28.88 11.83 -10.46
N ALA A 8 -28.27 11.90 -11.65
CA ALA A 8 -27.81 13.11 -12.30
C ALA A 8 -28.90 14.20 -12.29
N ASN A 9 -28.76 15.17 -11.39
CA ASN A 9 -29.25 16.55 -11.41
C ASN A 9 -29.21 17.09 -9.97
N MET A 10 -28.03 17.48 -9.49
CA MET A 10 -27.92 18.36 -8.31
C MET A 10 -26.72 19.29 -8.46
N GLU A 11 -26.93 20.55 -8.10
CA GLU A 11 -25.90 21.54 -7.83
C GLU A 11 -25.22 21.21 -6.49
N PHE A 12 -23.88 21.19 -6.49
CA PHE A 12 -23.07 20.86 -5.32
C PHE A 12 -22.79 22.11 -4.47
N PRO A 13 -23.14 22.15 -3.18
CA PRO A 13 -22.53 23.09 -2.26
C PRO A 13 -21.08 22.65 -2.00
N LEU A 14 -20.12 23.45 -2.46
CA LEU A 14 -18.67 23.21 -2.44
C LEU A 14 -18.00 23.23 -1.05
N GLU A 15 -18.75 23.03 0.05
CA GLU A 15 -18.21 23.24 1.40
C GLU A 15 -17.54 22.01 2.06
N TYR A 16 -17.60 20.82 1.46
CA TYR A 16 -16.99 19.61 2.03
C TYR A 16 -16.20 18.80 0.99
N THR A 17 -14.96 18.42 1.35
CA THR A 17 -14.17 17.46 0.55
C THR A 17 -14.81 16.07 0.63
N GLY A 18 -14.94 15.38 -0.51
CA GLY A 18 -15.63 14.10 -0.61
C GLY A 18 -15.03 13.18 -1.68
N LEU A 19 -15.46 11.92 -1.69
CA LEU A 19 -15.22 10.99 -2.78
C LEU A 19 -16.52 10.79 -3.57
N LEU A 20 -16.38 10.60 -4.88
CA LEU A 20 -17.49 10.27 -5.76
C LEU A 20 -17.06 9.16 -6.71
N ILE A 21 -17.95 8.18 -6.92
CA ILE A 21 -17.87 7.23 -8.03
C ILE A 21 -19.15 7.38 -8.84
N ALA A 22 -19.02 7.61 -10.14
CA ALA A 22 -20.14 7.70 -11.07
C ALA A 22 -20.03 6.57 -12.12
N VAL A 23 -21.18 5.98 -12.46
CA VAL A 23 -21.28 4.97 -13.52
C VAL A 23 -22.48 5.26 -14.42
N GLN A 24 -22.33 4.95 -15.70
CA GLN A 24 -23.40 5.05 -16.70
C GLN A 24 -24.38 3.87 -16.53
N LYS A 25 -25.65 4.17 -16.30
CA LYS A 25 -26.67 3.17 -15.94
C LYS A 25 -27.05 2.26 -17.11
N GLU A 26 -26.90 2.79 -18.31
CA GLU A 26 -27.05 2.09 -19.58
C GLU A 26 -26.01 0.97 -19.75
N HIS A 27 -24.86 1.09 -19.10
CA HIS A 27 -23.76 0.11 -19.18
C HIS A 27 -23.59 -0.72 -17.91
N PHE A 28 -23.92 -0.16 -16.74
CA PHE A 28 -23.67 -0.79 -15.45
C PHE A 28 -24.90 -0.78 -14.55
N LYS A 29 -25.18 -1.95 -13.96
CA LYS A 29 -26.06 -2.10 -12.82
C LYS A 29 -25.24 -2.07 -11.53
N VAL A 30 -25.58 -1.16 -10.62
CA VAL A 30 -25.00 -1.13 -9.27
C VAL A 30 -25.61 -2.27 -8.45
N ILE A 31 -24.77 -3.16 -7.94
CA ILE A 31 -25.16 -4.28 -7.08
C ILE A 31 -25.12 -3.88 -5.61
N ASN A 32 -24.06 -3.18 -5.20
CA ASN A 32 -23.90 -2.74 -3.82
C ASN A 32 -22.95 -1.54 -3.73
N TYR A 33 -23.06 -0.80 -2.64
CA TYR A 33 -22.21 0.33 -2.27
C TYR A 33 -21.84 0.23 -0.79
N LYS A 34 -20.58 0.51 -0.46
CA LYS A 34 -20.08 0.56 0.92
C LYS A 34 -19.12 1.72 1.11
N GLU A 35 -19.26 2.40 2.25
CA GLU A 35 -18.27 3.36 2.75
C GLU A 35 -17.31 2.66 3.71
N LEU A 36 -16.04 2.95 3.56
CA LEU A 36 -14.97 2.47 4.42
C LEU A 36 -14.39 3.70 5.13
N HIS A 37 -14.44 3.70 6.46
CA HIS A 37 -13.93 4.78 7.27
C HIS A 37 -12.61 4.38 7.93
N PHE A 38 -11.56 5.17 7.71
CA PHE A 38 -10.26 5.04 8.34
C PHE A 38 -10.14 5.96 9.55
N ASN A 39 -11.15 5.97 10.42
CA ASN A 39 -11.23 6.87 11.60
C ASN A 39 -10.04 6.67 12.55
N ASP A 40 -9.50 5.46 12.60
CA ASP A 40 -8.34 5.09 13.40
C ASP A 40 -7.01 5.24 12.64
N CYS A 41 -7.04 5.69 11.39
CA CYS A 41 -5.88 5.76 10.50
C CYS A 41 -5.97 6.95 9.53
N GLY A 42 -5.58 8.12 10.03
CA GLY A 42 -5.44 9.35 9.23
C GLY A 42 -6.76 10.04 8.83
N ASP A 43 -7.89 9.61 9.40
CA ASP A 43 -9.23 10.21 9.22
C ASP A 43 -9.59 10.41 7.74
N ARG A 44 -9.44 9.33 6.97
CA ARG A 44 -9.80 9.28 5.54
C ARG A 44 -10.92 8.29 5.32
N VAL A 45 -11.44 8.28 4.10
CA VAL A 45 -12.44 7.29 3.67
C VAL A 45 -12.05 6.66 2.34
N ALA A 46 -12.65 5.51 2.07
CA ALA A 46 -12.73 4.94 0.73
C ALA A 46 -14.19 4.55 0.43
N GLN A 47 -14.52 4.42 -0.84
CA GLN A 47 -15.81 3.94 -1.33
C GLN A 47 -15.61 2.66 -2.11
N LEU A 48 -16.37 1.62 -1.82
CA LEU A 48 -16.45 0.40 -2.61
C LEU A 48 -17.79 0.37 -3.34
N LEU A 49 -17.73 0.27 -4.67
CA LEU A 49 -18.86 0.10 -5.56
C LEU A 49 -18.74 -1.25 -6.27
N HIS A 50 -19.71 -2.12 -6.04
CA HIS A 50 -19.83 -3.38 -6.76
C HIS A 50 -20.80 -3.19 -7.92
N VAL A 51 -20.32 -3.35 -9.16
CA VAL A 51 -21.12 -3.18 -10.37
C VAL A 51 -21.07 -4.42 -11.27
N LYS A 52 -22.13 -4.57 -12.06
CA LYS A 52 -22.30 -5.59 -13.08
C LYS A 52 -22.61 -4.95 -14.42
N LEU A 53 -22.15 -5.52 -15.53
CA LEU A 53 -22.59 -5.08 -16.86
C LEU A 53 -24.10 -5.23 -17.03
N ALA A 54 -24.77 -4.18 -17.51
CA ALA A 54 -26.21 -4.18 -17.75
C ALA A 54 -26.60 -5.08 -18.93
N PHE A 55 -25.75 -5.10 -19.97
CA PHE A 55 -25.93 -5.92 -21.16
C PHE A 55 -24.72 -6.86 -21.34
N PRO A 56 -24.86 -8.15 -21.01
CA PRO A 56 -23.84 -9.16 -21.24
C PRO A 56 -23.42 -9.20 -22.72
N PHE A 57 -22.12 -9.22 -23.01
CA PHE A 57 -21.64 -9.52 -24.36
C PHE A 57 -22.14 -10.91 -24.79
N THR A 58 -22.73 -11.01 -25.97
CA THR A 58 -23.28 -12.26 -26.53
C THR A 58 -22.23 -13.36 -26.64
N GLU A 59 -20.97 -12.98 -26.91
CA GLU A 59 -19.81 -13.88 -26.97
C GLU A 59 -19.44 -14.49 -25.61
N CYS A 60 -19.82 -13.84 -24.50
CA CYS A 60 -19.53 -14.32 -23.15
C CYS A 60 -20.61 -15.24 -22.57
N LYS A 61 -21.71 -15.49 -23.28
CA LYS A 61 -22.84 -16.29 -22.77
C LYS A 61 -22.49 -17.76 -22.50
N ASN A 62 -21.45 -18.28 -23.15
CA ASN A 62 -20.96 -19.66 -23.00
C ASN A 62 -19.63 -19.76 -22.22
N SER A 63 -19.14 -18.64 -21.68
CA SER A 63 -17.86 -18.58 -20.97
C SER A 63 -18.07 -18.18 -19.52
N ASP A 64 -17.26 -18.71 -18.61
CA ASP A 64 -17.18 -18.33 -17.18
C ASP A 64 -16.66 -16.89 -16.96
N ILE A 65 -16.67 -16.05 -18.00
CA ILE A 65 -16.15 -14.67 -17.99
C ILE A 65 -17.03 -13.83 -17.07
N ARG A 66 -16.42 -13.40 -15.95
CA ARG A 66 -17.07 -12.59 -14.93
C ARG A 66 -17.42 -11.22 -15.48
N GLN A 67 -18.67 -10.81 -15.33
CA GLN A 67 -19.21 -9.53 -15.80
C GLN A 67 -19.42 -8.53 -14.65
N GLU A 68 -18.76 -8.79 -13.52
CA GLU A 68 -18.84 -8.04 -12.27
C GLU A 68 -17.45 -7.54 -11.90
N VAL A 69 -17.38 -6.33 -11.33
CA VAL A 69 -16.12 -5.69 -10.92
C VAL A 69 -16.34 -4.94 -9.61
N LEU A 70 -15.32 -4.97 -8.74
CA LEU A 70 -15.25 -4.13 -7.55
C LEU A 70 -14.43 -2.89 -7.87
N ILE A 71 -15.05 -1.73 -7.73
CA ILE A 71 -14.40 -0.43 -7.92
C ILE A 71 -14.23 0.18 -6.54
N VAL A 72 -13.01 0.51 -6.16
CA VAL A 72 -12.71 1.21 -4.92
C VAL A 72 -12.12 2.56 -5.25
N ASN A 73 -12.65 3.65 -4.67
CA ASN A 73 -12.09 4.98 -4.80
C ASN A 73 -11.62 5.48 -3.43
N THR A 74 -10.47 6.15 -3.36
CA THR A 74 -9.90 6.65 -2.11
C THR A 74 -9.12 7.94 -2.31
N HIS A 75 -8.88 8.65 -1.20
CA HIS A 75 -7.91 9.74 -1.16
C HIS A 75 -7.08 9.59 0.12
N LEU A 76 -5.85 9.08 -0.04
CA LEU A 76 -4.97 8.78 1.09
C LEU A 76 -4.48 10.05 1.78
N ILE A 77 -4.01 9.91 3.02
CA ILE A 77 -3.54 11.06 3.79
C ILE A 77 -2.35 11.77 3.11
N PHE A 78 -2.44 13.10 3.00
CA PHE A 78 -1.41 13.93 2.39
C PHE A 78 -0.05 13.78 3.11
N PRO A 79 1.08 13.71 2.39
CA PRO A 79 2.39 13.46 2.99
C PRO A 79 3.00 14.73 3.60
N HIS A 80 2.46 15.20 4.72
CA HIS A 80 3.05 16.34 5.47
C HIS A 80 4.48 16.06 5.94
N ASP A 81 4.77 14.81 6.32
CA ASP A 81 6.12 14.34 6.66
C ASP A 81 6.28 12.83 6.35
N SER A 82 7.50 12.32 6.51
CA SER A 82 7.82 10.93 6.16
C SER A 82 7.20 9.87 7.07
N SER A 83 6.84 10.21 8.31
CA SER A 83 6.19 9.28 9.26
C SER A 83 4.79 8.87 8.78
N LEU A 84 4.11 9.75 8.04
CA LEU A 84 2.79 9.47 7.45
C LEU A 84 2.84 8.41 6.34
N CYS A 85 4.02 7.96 5.93
CA CYS A 85 4.14 6.84 4.99
C CYS A 85 3.58 5.53 5.57
N LEU A 86 3.76 5.28 6.88
CA LEU A 86 3.19 4.10 7.53
C LEU A 86 1.66 4.19 7.56
N VAL A 87 1.13 5.39 7.83
CA VAL A 87 -0.31 5.66 7.87
C VAL A 87 -0.94 5.37 6.51
N ARG A 88 -0.36 5.87 5.40
CA ARG A 88 -0.85 5.54 4.05
C ARG A 88 -0.81 4.05 3.76
N LEU A 89 0.27 3.37 4.16
CA LEU A 89 0.38 1.92 3.97
C LEU A 89 -0.73 1.18 4.74
N ASN A 90 -1.00 1.59 5.98
CA ASN A 90 -2.08 1.06 6.82
C ASN A 90 -3.46 1.29 6.19
N GLN A 91 -3.73 2.48 5.66
CA GLN A 91 -4.98 2.79 4.96
C GLN A 91 -5.22 1.80 3.80
N VAL A 92 -4.17 1.53 3.01
CA VAL A 92 -4.25 0.58 1.88
C VAL A 92 -4.40 -0.85 2.37
N TYR A 93 -3.69 -1.25 3.43
CA TYR A 93 -3.83 -2.58 4.02
C TYR A 93 -5.27 -2.84 4.51
N LYS A 94 -5.84 -1.91 5.28
CA LYS A 94 -7.23 -2.00 5.77
C LYS A 94 -8.24 -2.01 4.61
N MET A 95 -8.01 -1.21 3.59
CA MET A 95 -8.84 -1.20 2.39
C MET A 95 -8.84 -2.58 1.70
N LEU A 96 -7.67 -3.21 1.52
CA LEU A 96 -7.59 -4.54 0.93
C LEU A 96 -8.20 -5.63 1.84
N GLN A 97 -8.05 -5.52 3.16
CA GLN A 97 -8.73 -6.41 4.11
C GLN A 97 -10.25 -6.30 3.95
N TYR A 98 -10.78 -5.08 3.81
CA TYR A 98 -12.20 -4.87 3.59
C TYR A 98 -12.68 -5.49 2.27
N VAL A 99 -11.91 -5.34 1.18
CA VAL A 99 -12.24 -5.96 -0.11
C VAL A 99 -12.27 -7.49 -0.01
N GLU A 100 -11.35 -8.10 0.74
CA GLU A 100 -11.36 -9.55 1.00
C GLU A 100 -12.56 -9.99 1.84
N SER A 101 -12.84 -9.28 2.93
CA SER A 101 -14.01 -9.55 3.79
C SER A 101 -15.32 -9.38 3.03
N TYR A 102 -15.46 -8.31 2.24
CA TYR A 102 -16.63 -8.07 1.41
C TYR A 102 -16.90 -9.24 0.45
N GLN A 103 -15.87 -9.73 -0.25
CA GLN A 103 -16.02 -10.89 -1.13
C GLN A 103 -16.42 -12.14 -0.37
N LYS A 104 -15.80 -12.41 0.78
CA LYS A 104 -16.11 -13.58 1.62
C LYS A 104 -17.55 -13.53 2.17
N GLU A 105 -17.96 -12.40 2.73
CA GLU A 105 -19.29 -12.20 3.32
C GLU A 105 -20.41 -12.34 2.28
N ASN A 106 -20.15 -11.87 1.06
CA ASN A 106 -21.10 -11.99 -0.05
C ASN A 106 -20.91 -13.28 -0.87
N GLN A 107 -20.06 -14.21 -0.41
CA GLN A 107 -19.79 -15.51 -1.06
C GLN A 107 -19.38 -15.37 -2.53
N LEU A 108 -18.67 -14.28 -2.86
CA LEU A 108 -18.23 -13.98 -4.20
C LEU A 108 -17.00 -14.83 -4.53
N LYS A 109 -16.98 -15.38 -5.74
CA LYS A 109 -15.70 -15.80 -6.36
C LYS A 109 -14.83 -14.56 -6.53
N PRO A 110 -13.49 -14.69 -6.53
CA PRO A 110 -12.58 -13.54 -6.68
C PRO A 110 -12.98 -12.66 -7.87
N LEU A 111 -13.32 -11.40 -7.65
CA LEU A 111 -13.71 -10.48 -8.73
C LEU A 111 -12.50 -9.69 -9.24
N PRO A 112 -12.52 -9.23 -10.50
CA PRO A 112 -11.68 -8.10 -10.93
C PRO A 112 -11.85 -6.92 -9.97
N ILE A 113 -10.73 -6.29 -9.62
CA ILE A 113 -10.70 -5.14 -8.71
C ILE A 113 -10.02 -3.97 -9.42
N MET A 114 -10.66 -2.81 -9.36
CA MET A 114 -10.13 -1.53 -9.79
C MET A 114 -9.99 -0.61 -8.57
N LEU A 115 -8.78 -0.15 -8.26
CA LEU A 115 -8.55 0.83 -7.18
C LEU A 115 -8.17 2.18 -7.79
N CYS A 116 -8.95 3.21 -7.51
CA CYS A 116 -8.83 4.56 -8.06
C CYS A 116 -8.53 5.58 -6.96
N GLY A 117 -7.98 6.71 -7.37
CA GLY A 117 -7.97 7.94 -6.58
C GLY A 117 -6.58 8.54 -6.41
N ASP A 118 -6.48 9.47 -5.45
CA ASP A 118 -5.23 10.13 -5.08
C ASP A 118 -4.55 9.33 -3.95
N TRP A 119 -3.42 8.73 -4.29
CA TRP A 119 -2.66 7.87 -3.38
C TRP A 119 -1.65 8.64 -2.56
N ASN A 120 -1.45 9.94 -2.84
CA ASN A 120 -0.53 10.80 -2.13
C ASN A 120 0.88 10.19 -1.97
N GLY A 121 1.29 9.41 -2.98
CA GLY A 121 2.51 8.62 -2.98
C GLY A 121 2.94 8.30 -4.41
N SER A 122 4.25 8.30 -4.66
CA SER A 122 4.79 8.07 -6.00
C SER A 122 5.08 6.58 -6.26
N LYS A 123 5.47 6.26 -7.50
CA LYS A 123 5.92 4.91 -7.89
C LYS A 123 7.09 4.35 -7.07
N ARG A 124 7.90 5.24 -6.47
CA ARG A 124 9.03 4.84 -5.62
C ARG A 124 8.62 4.56 -4.17
N GLY A 125 7.40 4.94 -3.79
CA GLY A 125 6.87 4.85 -2.43
C GLY A 125 6.47 3.44 -2.00
N ASN A 126 6.26 3.28 -0.68
CA ASN A 126 5.92 1.98 -0.09
C ASN A 126 4.53 1.48 -0.48
N VAL A 127 3.56 2.39 -0.63
CA VAL A 127 2.20 2.06 -1.10
C VAL A 127 2.22 1.42 -2.49
N TYR A 128 2.94 2.03 -3.44
CA TYR A 128 3.09 1.49 -4.80
C TYR A 128 3.70 0.09 -4.75
N LYS A 129 4.85 -0.08 -4.07
CA LYS A 129 5.52 -1.38 -3.94
C LYS A 129 4.63 -2.45 -3.29
N PHE A 130 3.82 -2.07 -2.30
CA PHE A 130 2.88 -2.96 -1.64
C PHE A 130 1.75 -3.41 -2.56
N LEU A 131 1.16 -2.51 -3.34
CA LEU A 131 0.15 -2.90 -4.34
C LEU A 131 0.74 -3.81 -5.42
N ARG A 132 1.96 -3.52 -5.88
CA ARG A 132 2.69 -4.39 -6.83
C ARG A 132 2.92 -5.80 -6.25
N SER A 133 3.30 -5.91 -4.97
CA SER A 133 3.47 -7.23 -4.33
C SER A 133 2.16 -8.01 -4.15
N GLN A 134 1.03 -7.30 -4.19
CA GLN A 134 -0.32 -7.87 -4.22
C GLN A 134 -0.83 -8.19 -5.64
N GLY A 135 0.01 -7.99 -6.66
CA GLY A 135 -0.30 -8.33 -8.05
C GLY A 135 -1.04 -7.23 -8.82
N PHE A 136 -1.26 -6.05 -8.21
CA PHE A 136 -1.87 -4.93 -8.90
C PHE A 136 -0.93 -4.36 -9.97
N VAL A 137 -1.52 -3.93 -11.08
CA VAL A 137 -0.83 -3.24 -12.17
C VAL A 137 -1.40 -1.84 -12.34
N SER A 138 -0.54 -0.88 -12.66
CA SER A 138 -0.97 0.46 -13.06
C SER A 138 -1.61 0.37 -14.45
N SER A 139 -2.84 0.86 -14.58
CA SER A 139 -3.52 0.96 -15.88
C SER A 139 -2.75 1.84 -16.85
N TYR A 140 -2.22 2.97 -16.37
CA TYR A 140 -1.44 3.89 -17.18
C TYR A 140 -0.17 3.21 -17.72
N ASP A 141 0.51 2.44 -16.88
CA ASP A 141 1.73 1.75 -17.31
C ASP A 141 1.42 0.65 -18.31
N THR A 142 0.33 -0.08 -18.09
CA THR A 142 -0.15 -1.11 -19.02
C THR A 142 -0.52 -0.51 -20.38
N ALA A 143 -1.12 0.69 -20.41
CA ALA A 143 -1.54 1.34 -21.65
C ALA A 143 -0.38 1.94 -22.46
N HIS A 144 0.77 2.20 -21.82
CA HIS A 144 1.94 2.84 -22.45
C HIS A 144 3.16 1.93 -22.53
N ASP A 145 3.00 0.65 -22.19
CA ASP A 145 4.11 -0.32 -22.06
C ASP A 145 5.25 0.19 -21.16
N TYR A 146 4.91 0.91 -20.09
CA TYR A 146 5.87 1.44 -19.14
C TYR A 146 6.23 0.44 -18.05
N THR A 147 7.45 0.57 -17.56
CA THR A 147 7.98 -0.21 -16.45
C THR A 147 8.08 0.64 -15.18
N ASP A 148 8.38 0.00 -14.06
CA ASP A 148 8.64 0.71 -12.80
C ASP A 148 9.86 1.68 -12.90
N ALA A 149 10.75 1.48 -13.89
CA ALA A 149 11.88 2.38 -14.16
C ALA A 149 11.44 3.71 -14.82
N ASP A 150 10.28 3.73 -15.48
CA ASP A 150 9.72 4.87 -16.19
C ASP A 150 8.95 5.83 -15.27
N ALA A 151 9.24 5.83 -13.97
CA ALA A 151 8.55 6.65 -12.97
C ALA A 151 8.56 8.16 -13.27
N HIS A 152 9.55 8.63 -14.03
CA HIS A 152 9.69 10.03 -14.43
C HIS A 152 8.78 10.43 -15.61
N LYS A 153 8.23 9.46 -16.36
CA LYS A 153 7.34 9.69 -17.51
C LYS A 153 5.88 9.86 -17.10
N TRP A 154 5.55 9.56 -15.85
CA TRP A 154 4.19 9.68 -15.32
C TRP A 154 4.00 11.04 -14.67
N VAL A 155 2.91 11.72 -15.02
CA VAL A 155 2.47 12.98 -14.44
C VAL A 155 0.96 12.91 -14.28
N SER A 156 0.46 13.12 -13.06
CA SER A 156 -0.97 13.16 -12.79
C SER A 156 -1.51 14.59 -12.62
N HIS A 157 -0.79 15.47 -11.92
CA HIS A 157 -1.18 16.88 -11.79
C HIS A 157 -0.02 17.81 -11.42
N CYS A 158 -0.25 19.12 -11.55
CA CYS A 158 0.62 20.17 -11.01
C CYS A 158 0.02 20.67 -9.68
N ASN A 159 0.78 20.58 -8.59
CA ASN A 159 0.27 20.99 -7.28
C ASN A 159 0.30 22.52 -7.10
N HIS A 160 -0.27 23.02 -6.00
CA HIS A 160 -0.33 24.46 -5.68
C HIS A 160 1.04 25.18 -5.61
N ARG A 161 2.15 24.43 -5.58
CA ARG A 161 3.52 24.97 -5.59
C ARG A 161 4.17 24.93 -6.98
N GLY A 162 3.42 24.56 -8.03
CA GLY A 162 3.96 24.41 -9.38
C GLY A 162 4.71 23.09 -9.61
N ASN A 163 4.76 22.19 -8.62
CA ASN A 163 5.48 20.93 -8.78
C ASN A 163 4.63 19.92 -9.54
N ILE A 164 5.24 19.26 -10.51
CA ILE A 164 4.64 18.16 -11.25
C ILE A 164 4.67 16.90 -10.36
N CYS A 165 3.52 16.31 -10.12
CA CYS A 165 3.32 15.19 -9.22
C CYS A 165 2.61 14.05 -9.95
N ALA A 166 2.90 12.83 -9.52
CA ALA A 166 2.41 11.59 -10.13
C ALA A 166 1.92 10.67 -9.01
N VAL A 167 0.76 11.04 -8.45
CA VAL A 167 0.21 10.48 -7.20
C VAL A 167 -1.19 9.90 -7.36
N ASP A 168 -1.87 10.23 -8.46
CA ASP A 168 -3.12 9.61 -8.84
C ASP A 168 -2.82 8.29 -9.55
N PHE A 169 -3.57 7.23 -9.23
CA PHE A 169 -3.42 5.94 -9.90
C PHE A 169 -4.76 5.25 -10.05
N ILE A 170 -4.92 4.56 -11.18
CA ILE A 170 -5.94 3.53 -11.38
C ILE A 170 -5.21 2.19 -11.45
N TRP A 171 -5.37 1.40 -10.40
CA TRP A 171 -4.79 0.07 -10.25
C TRP A 171 -5.78 -1.00 -10.68
N LEU A 172 -5.28 -2.01 -11.37
CA LEU A 172 -6.06 -3.14 -11.87
C LEU A 172 -5.52 -4.43 -11.26
N LEU A 173 -6.43 -5.28 -10.79
CA LEU A 173 -6.12 -6.65 -10.39
C LEU A 173 -7.06 -7.61 -11.10
N ASN A 174 -6.47 -8.56 -11.82
CA ASN A 174 -7.17 -9.69 -12.39
C ASN A 174 -7.17 -10.85 -11.36
N PRO A 175 -8.33 -11.45 -11.03
CA PRO A 175 -8.45 -12.49 -10.02
C PRO A 175 -7.72 -13.80 -10.33
N ASP A 176 -7.30 -14.02 -11.58
CA ASP A 176 -6.77 -15.32 -12.02
C ASP A 176 -5.26 -15.49 -11.72
N LYS A 177 -4.63 -14.47 -11.14
CA LYS A 177 -3.21 -14.52 -10.77
C LYS A 177 -3.04 -14.99 -9.33
N TYR A 178 -2.04 -15.84 -9.10
CA TYR A 178 -1.61 -16.17 -7.74
C TYR A 178 -1.31 -14.89 -6.96
N ARG A 179 -1.87 -14.82 -5.74
CA ARG A 179 -1.69 -13.69 -4.84
C ARG A 179 -1.03 -14.16 -3.55
N LYS A 180 0.02 -13.45 -3.16
CA LYS A 180 0.63 -13.59 -1.85
C LYS A 180 -0.34 -13.15 -0.76
N LEU A 181 -0.41 -13.90 0.34
CA LEU A 181 -1.23 -13.55 1.50
C LEU A 181 -1.03 -12.09 1.90
N LEU A 182 -2.14 -11.38 2.12
CA LEU A 182 -2.15 -9.95 2.42
C LEU A 182 -1.32 -9.64 3.67
N LYS A 183 -1.47 -10.42 4.75
CA LYS A 183 -0.68 -10.31 5.98
C LYS A 183 0.82 -10.45 5.73
N ALA A 184 1.25 -11.42 4.91
CA ALA A 184 2.66 -11.61 4.60
C ALA A 184 3.25 -10.43 3.83
N SER A 185 2.50 -9.88 2.87
CA SER A 185 2.95 -8.72 2.09
C SER A 185 2.96 -7.43 2.92
N TRP A 186 2.04 -7.30 3.87
CA TRP A 186 2.02 -6.22 4.85
C TRP A 186 3.29 -6.24 5.70
N SER A 187 3.60 -7.38 6.32
CA SER A 187 4.80 -7.52 7.14
C SER A 187 6.07 -7.22 6.36
N GLU A 188 6.17 -7.68 5.11
CA GLU A 188 7.32 -7.35 4.25
C GLU A 188 7.42 -5.87 3.92
N ALA A 189 6.30 -5.19 3.66
CA ALA A 189 6.29 -3.77 3.37
C ALA A 189 6.71 -2.95 4.59
N VAL A 190 6.22 -3.30 5.79
CA VAL A 190 6.63 -2.66 7.05
C VAL A 190 8.12 -2.92 7.33
N PHE A 191 8.60 -4.15 7.14
CA PHE A 191 10.03 -4.46 7.27
C PHE A 191 10.89 -3.68 6.26
N GLY A 192 10.42 -3.53 5.02
CA GLY A 192 11.09 -2.71 4.01
C GLY A 192 11.20 -1.26 4.44
N MET A 193 10.13 -0.71 5.05
CA MET A 193 10.12 0.64 5.60
C MET A 193 11.10 0.78 6.78
N PHE A 194 11.05 -0.14 7.74
CA PHE A 194 11.97 -0.19 8.88
C PHE A 194 13.44 -0.19 8.41
N LYS A 195 13.78 -1.08 7.47
CA LYS A 195 15.12 -1.15 6.87
C LYS A 195 15.53 0.15 6.18
N TYR A 196 14.63 0.78 5.44
CA TYR A 196 14.90 2.05 4.80
C TYR A 196 15.20 3.17 5.82
N LEU A 197 14.42 3.24 6.90
CA LEU A 197 14.62 4.24 7.95
C LEU A 197 15.92 4.00 8.73
N LEU A 198 16.22 2.75 9.08
CA LEU A 198 17.49 2.37 9.72
C LEU A 198 18.71 2.81 8.89
N ARG A 199 18.67 2.64 7.57
CA ARG A 199 19.75 3.07 6.67
C ARG A 199 19.91 4.58 6.59
N ARG A 200 18.81 5.33 6.73
CA ARG A 200 18.90 6.79 6.78
C ARG A 200 19.50 7.26 8.09
N ALA A 201 19.31 6.49 9.17
CA ALA A 201 19.87 6.77 10.48
C ALA A 201 21.30 6.25 10.66
N SER A 202 21.78 5.30 9.83
CA SER A 202 23.05 4.59 10.03
C SER A 202 23.92 4.61 8.77
N LEU A 203 25.23 4.78 8.91
CA LEU A 203 26.16 4.88 7.77
C LEU A 203 26.38 3.52 7.07
N THR A 204 26.40 2.42 7.81
CA THR A 204 26.57 1.06 7.27
C THR A 204 25.56 0.04 7.85
N GLU A 205 25.49 -1.14 7.23
CA GLU A 205 24.70 -2.28 7.75
C GLU A 205 25.15 -2.72 9.15
N ARG A 206 26.46 -2.67 9.41
CA ARG A 206 27.02 -3.01 10.72
C ARG A 206 26.66 -1.96 11.75
N ASP A 207 26.67 -0.69 11.38
CA ASP A 207 26.26 0.40 12.28
C ASP A 207 24.78 0.29 12.61
N ALA A 208 23.93 -0.04 11.63
CA ALA A 208 22.51 -0.27 11.86
C ALA A 208 22.27 -1.44 12.82
N PHE A 209 23.01 -2.54 12.67
CA PHE A 209 22.93 -3.66 13.61
C PHE A 209 23.47 -3.29 14.99
N ALA A 210 24.59 -2.57 15.05
CA ALA A 210 25.21 -2.11 16.29
C ALA A 210 24.34 -1.10 17.06
N LEU A 211 23.52 -0.31 16.36
CA LEU A 211 22.55 0.60 16.98
C LEU A 211 21.41 -0.16 17.68
N LEU A 212 21.13 -1.39 17.24
CA LEU A 212 19.98 -2.19 17.69
C LEU A 212 20.35 -3.28 18.69
N LYS A 213 21.62 -3.68 18.73
CA LYS A 213 22.07 -4.78 19.58
C LYS A 213 22.03 -4.40 21.06
N ALA A 214 21.87 -5.41 21.91
CA ALA A 214 21.98 -5.21 23.35
C ALA A 214 23.42 -4.85 23.75
N ASP A 215 23.59 -4.06 24.81
CA ASP A 215 24.89 -3.55 25.27
C ASP A 215 25.97 -4.64 25.42
N ASN A 216 25.56 -5.87 25.73
CA ASN A 216 26.44 -6.99 26.05
C ASN A 216 26.31 -8.21 25.10
N GLY A 217 25.70 -8.07 23.91
CA GLY A 217 25.50 -9.20 22.99
C GLY A 217 25.58 -8.83 21.51
N ASP A 218 26.04 -9.76 20.66
CA ASP A 218 26.02 -9.61 19.20
C ASP A 218 24.67 -10.07 18.60
N PHE A 219 23.58 -9.70 19.27
CA PHE A 219 22.21 -9.99 18.90
C PHE A 219 21.27 -8.86 19.34
N ILE A 220 20.12 -8.76 18.68
CA ILE A 220 19.05 -7.83 19.02
C ILE A 220 18.01 -8.59 19.86
N THR A 221 17.58 -8.02 20.97
CA THR A 221 16.48 -8.56 21.78
C THR A 221 15.14 -8.01 21.33
N TYR A 222 14.03 -8.64 21.72
CA TYR A 222 12.69 -8.11 21.44
C TYR A 222 12.51 -6.68 21.96
N SER A 223 13.05 -6.37 23.15
CA SER A 223 13.02 -5.03 23.72
C SER A 223 13.81 -4.03 22.88
N GLY A 224 15.01 -4.39 22.42
CA GLY A 224 15.82 -3.56 21.52
C GLY A 224 15.13 -3.31 20.17
N PHE A 225 14.44 -4.33 19.63
CA PHE A 225 13.64 -4.17 18.42
C PHE A 225 12.45 -3.21 18.62
N CYS A 226 11.73 -3.32 19.74
CA CYS A 226 10.64 -2.40 20.07
C CYS A 226 11.15 -0.95 20.24
N GLU A 227 12.29 -0.79 20.90
CA GLU A 227 12.96 0.49 21.09
C GLU A 227 13.28 1.15 19.75
N ALA A 228 13.87 0.38 18.83
CA ALA A 228 14.21 0.83 17.50
C ALA A 228 13.00 1.28 16.68
N LEU A 229 11.92 0.50 16.70
CA LEU A 229 10.68 0.89 16.03
C LEU A 229 10.16 2.22 16.57
N ARG A 230 10.31 2.46 17.87
CA ARG A 230 9.88 3.72 18.49
C ARG A 230 10.78 4.88 18.09
N GLN A 231 12.11 4.68 18.10
CA GLN A 231 13.08 5.69 17.67
C GLN A 231 12.91 6.09 16.19
N LEU A 232 12.50 5.15 15.34
CA LEU A 232 12.20 5.41 13.93
C LEU A 232 10.77 5.90 13.69
N ASN A 233 10.02 6.20 14.76
CA ASN A 233 8.64 6.69 14.72
C ASN A 233 7.69 5.78 13.93
N LEU A 234 7.86 4.47 14.10
CA LEU A 234 6.97 3.42 13.57
C LEU A 234 6.01 2.89 14.65
N THR A 235 6.21 3.23 15.92
CA THR A 235 5.31 2.89 17.03
C THR A 235 5.36 3.96 18.12
N GLY A 236 4.47 3.89 19.11
CA GLY A 236 4.39 4.83 20.23
C GLY A 236 3.51 6.06 20.01
N HIS A 237 2.78 6.12 18.90
CA HIS A 237 1.82 7.18 18.58
C HIS A 237 0.53 6.57 17.99
N CYS A 238 -0.54 7.39 17.88
CA CYS A 238 -1.90 6.96 17.52
C CYS A 238 -2.05 6.25 16.15
N HIS A 239 -1.04 6.32 15.28
CA HIS A 239 -1.05 5.71 13.95
C HIS A 239 0.15 4.79 13.70
N GLY A 240 0.87 4.44 14.76
CA GLY A 240 2.00 3.52 14.70
C GLY A 240 1.55 2.05 14.69
N LEU A 241 2.50 1.14 14.56
CA LEU A 241 2.28 -0.30 14.67
C LEU A 241 1.72 -0.65 16.05
N SER A 242 0.68 -1.48 16.05
CA SER A 242 0.11 -2.08 17.24
C SER A 242 1.05 -3.12 17.86
N ILE A 243 0.80 -3.47 19.12
CA ILE A 243 1.60 -4.47 19.85
C ILE A 243 1.57 -5.82 19.13
N ASP A 244 0.42 -6.23 18.60
CA ASP A 244 0.29 -7.52 17.92
C ASP A 244 1.02 -7.51 16.57
N GLU A 245 1.01 -6.39 15.85
CA GLU A 245 1.81 -6.25 14.63
C GLU A 245 3.31 -6.30 14.91
N ILE A 246 3.77 -5.68 16.02
CA ILE A 246 5.18 -5.72 16.43
C ILE A 246 5.60 -7.16 16.77
N LYS A 247 4.75 -7.90 17.49
CA LYS A 247 4.98 -9.32 17.78
C LYS A 247 5.01 -10.17 16.52
N ASP A 248 4.06 -9.94 15.61
CA ASP A 248 4.01 -10.65 14.32
C ASP A 248 5.25 -10.38 13.47
N LEU A 249 5.77 -9.14 13.50
CA LEU A 249 7.03 -8.80 12.84
C LEU A 249 8.20 -9.52 13.52
N TRP A 250 8.26 -9.50 14.85
CA TRP A 250 9.33 -10.17 15.61
C TRP A 250 9.41 -11.67 15.31
N VAL A 251 8.30 -12.39 15.44
CA VAL A 251 8.21 -13.84 15.15
C VAL A 251 8.64 -14.15 13.72
N GLN A 252 8.41 -13.22 12.81
CA GLN A 252 8.85 -13.36 11.43
C GLN A 252 10.32 -13.03 11.21
N ALA A 253 10.96 -12.27 12.09
CA ALA A 253 12.37 -11.92 11.99
C ALA A 253 13.26 -13.00 12.63
N ASP A 254 12.80 -13.55 13.76
CA ASP A 254 13.43 -14.62 14.55
C ASP A 254 13.08 -15.95 13.87
N ASN A 255 13.92 -16.36 12.91
CA ASN A 255 13.60 -17.47 12.01
C ASN A 255 13.80 -18.82 12.69
N ASP A 256 14.74 -18.91 13.63
CA ASP A 256 15.01 -20.13 14.40
C ASP A 256 14.22 -20.21 15.72
N GLY A 257 13.56 -19.11 16.12
CA GLY A 257 12.69 -19.04 17.30
C GLY A 257 13.47 -19.05 18.61
N ASN A 258 14.76 -18.68 18.59
CA ASN A 258 15.62 -18.68 19.76
C ASN A 258 15.39 -17.47 20.70
N GLY A 259 14.54 -16.53 20.30
CA GLY A 259 14.17 -15.35 21.10
C GLY A 259 15.11 -14.17 20.97
N VAL A 260 16.08 -14.21 20.04
CA VAL A 260 16.97 -13.11 19.70
C VAL A 260 17.14 -13.01 18.18
N LEU A 261 17.54 -11.85 17.65
CA LEU A 261 17.91 -11.72 16.23
C LEU A 261 19.42 -11.62 16.10
N ASP A 262 20.02 -12.64 15.51
CA ASP A 262 21.44 -12.58 15.16
C ASP A 262 21.69 -11.75 13.88
N TYR A 263 22.96 -11.50 13.57
CA TYR A 263 23.32 -10.74 12.37
C TYR A 263 22.89 -11.44 11.08
N LYS A 264 22.87 -12.78 11.03
CA LYS A 264 22.43 -13.53 9.85
C LYS A 264 20.94 -13.31 9.64
N GLU A 265 20.12 -13.47 10.68
CA GLU A 265 18.67 -13.28 10.63
C GLU A 265 18.29 -11.86 10.26
N PHE A 266 18.98 -10.87 10.83
CA PHE A 266 18.86 -9.46 10.45
C PHE A 266 19.06 -9.27 8.93
N MET A 267 19.98 -10.03 8.34
CA MET A 267 20.36 -9.96 6.93
C MET A 267 19.55 -10.86 5.98
N VAL A 268 18.91 -11.93 6.47
CA VAL A 268 18.32 -13.02 5.65
C VAL A 268 17.11 -12.58 4.81
N ARG A 269 16.41 -11.50 5.17
CA ARG A 269 15.38 -10.95 4.28
C ARG A 269 16.00 -10.09 3.17
N LYS A 270 15.99 -10.66 1.95
CA LYS A 270 16.48 -10.27 0.60
C LYS A 270 16.61 -8.78 0.18
N THR A 271 16.39 -7.80 1.04
CA THR A 271 16.47 -6.37 0.74
C THR A 271 17.71 -5.67 1.28
N LEU A 272 18.42 -6.22 2.29
CA LEU A 272 19.57 -5.49 2.84
C LEU A 272 20.79 -5.50 1.90
N LYS A 273 21.31 -6.69 1.57
CA LYS A 273 22.51 -6.83 0.73
C LYS A 273 22.39 -6.13 -0.64
N SER A 274 21.32 -6.38 -1.40
CA SER A 274 21.18 -5.86 -2.77
C SER A 274 21.08 -4.34 -2.84
N MET A 275 20.57 -3.71 -1.78
CA MET A 275 20.23 -2.29 -1.79
C MET A 275 21.37 -1.42 -1.22
N PHE A 276 22.30 -1.98 -0.43
CA PHE A 276 23.55 -1.28 -0.03
C PHE A 276 24.62 -1.33 -1.14
N ILE A 277 24.69 -2.43 -1.89
CA ILE A 277 25.55 -2.54 -3.09
C ILE A 277 25.17 -1.48 -4.13
N TRP A 278 23.87 -1.18 -4.28
CA TRP A 278 23.38 -0.17 -5.23
C TRP A 278 23.76 1.26 -4.83
N LEU A 279 23.70 1.60 -3.53
CA LEU A 279 24.07 2.93 -3.01
C LEU A 279 25.57 3.17 -2.98
N SER A 280 26.38 2.16 -2.64
CA SER A 280 27.85 2.27 -2.74
C SER A 280 28.30 2.44 -4.20
N SER A 281 27.59 1.83 -5.15
CA SER A 281 27.82 2.03 -6.58
C SER A 281 27.37 3.41 -7.05
N LEU A 282 26.25 3.94 -6.54
CA LEU A 282 25.77 5.29 -6.85
C LEU A 282 26.68 6.40 -6.29
N LEU A 283 27.20 6.23 -5.07
CA LEU A 283 28.18 7.15 -4.47
C LEU A 283 29.51 7.11 -5.22
N LYS A 284 29.96 5.95 -5.70
CA LYS A 284 31.14 5.85 -6.57
C LYS A 284 30.95 6.55 -7.93
N MET A 285 29.72 6.57 -8.46
CA MET A 285 29.38 7.28 -9.70
C MET A 285 29.25 8.80 -9.54
N ILE A 286 29.07 9.32 -8.31
CA ILE A 286 28.98 10.76 -8.05
C ILE A 286 30.37 11.37 -7.77
N PHE A 287 31.37 10.54 -7.48
CA PHE A 287 32.74 10.95 -7.15
C PHE A 287 33.80 10.45 -8.16
N LEU A 288 33.38 10.11 -9.38
CA LEU A 288 34.20 9.90 -10.59
C LEU A 288 33.59 10.72 -11.72
#